data_AF-A0A7K4BCC2-F1
#
_entry.id   AF-A0A7K4BCC2-F1
#
_cell.length_a   1.000
_cell.length_b   1.000
_cell.length_c   1.000
_cell.angle_alpha   90.00
_cell.angle_beta   90.00
_cell.angle_gamma   90.00
#
_symmetry.space_group_name_H-M   'P 1'
#
loop_
_entity.id
_entity.type
_entity.pdbx_description
1 polymer ?
#
loop_
_entity_poly.entity_id
_entity_poly.type
_entity_poly.pdbx_seq_one_letter_code
_entity_poly.pdbx_strand_id
1 'polypeptide(L)'
;MLEMNEYVKVLQYFYEKSMILENLSDFNPDLSYWFFDAMAHLDYTISIFAYNADSPRNMLSREYLKYRKDLSMEKNLARFNEFMNWLRDNHPDKYEIFPLFLQKIHDPTDEASYRSFRIVLDPNDKKPTASDVLRIMVDEIFDKKYLASIYNGSDMASLYNQFINKS
;
A
#
# COMPACT_ATOMS: atom_id res chain seq x y z
N MET A 1 -11.60 10.93 -30.79
CA MET A 1 -10.94 10.69 -29.50
C MET A 1 -11.60 9.46 -28.92
N LEU A 2 -10.90 8.31 -28.85
CA LEU A 2 -11.43 7.15 -28.12
C LEU A 2 -11.57 7.57 -26.66
N GLU A 3 -12.72 7.34 -26.03
CA GLU A 3 -12.90 7.63 -24.61
C GLU A 3 -11.79 6.93 -23.83
N MET A 4 -10.97 7.72 -23.12
CA MET A 4 -9.98 7.16 -22.22
C MET A 4 -10.71 6.35 -21.16
N ASN A 5 -10.37 5.06 -21.09
CA ASN A 5 -10.74 4.16 -20.01
C ASN A 5 -10.57 4.89 -18.66
N GLU A 6 -11.62 4.86 -17.82
CA GLU A 6 -11.64 5.51 -16.51
C GLU A 6 -10.44 5.13 -15.63
N TYR A 7 -9.96 3.89 -15.73
CA TYR A 7 -8.77 3.42 -15.01
C TYR A 7 -7.48 4.11 -15.48
N VAL A 8 -7.39 4.52 -16.75
CA VAL A 8 -6.25 5.33 -17.23
C VAL A 8 -6.26 6.70 -16.56
N LYS A 9 -7.44 7.29 -16.32
CA LYS A 9 -7.56 8.57 -15.59
C LYS A 9 -7.16 8.42 -14.13
N VAL A 10 -7.54 7.32 -13.47
CA VAL A 10 -7.09 7.01 -12.10
C VAL A 10 -5.57 6.82 -12.06
N LEU A 11 -4.99 6.14 -13.05
CA LEU A 11 -3.56 5.93 -13.12
C LEU A 11 -2.79 7.24 -13.33
N GLN A 12 -3.29 8.11 -14.22
CA GLN A 12 -2.75 9.44 -14.39
C GLN A 12 -2.82 10.23 -13.08
N TYR A 13 -3.97 10.20 -12.39
CA TYR A 13 -4.15 10.84 -11.10
C TYR A 13 -3.13 10.34 -10.05
N PHE A 14 -2.87 9.02 -10.02
CA PHE A 14 -1.85 8.42 -9.15
C PHE A 14 -0.46 8.97 -9.43
N TYR A 15 -0.06 9.09 -10.70
CA TYR A 15 1.25 9.62 -11.08
C TYR A 15 1.40 11.14 -10.92
N GLU A 16 0.29 11.88 -10.87
CA GLU A 16 0.29 13.31 -10.58
C GLU A 16 0.44 13.63 -9.09
N LYS A 17 0.33 12.63 -8.20
CA LYS A 17 0.55 12.81 -6.76
C LYS A 17 2.01 13.10 -6.45
N SER A 18 2.23 14.00 -5.49
CA SER A 18 3.55 14.30 -4.94
C SER A 18 3.75 13.62 -3.61
N MET A 19 4.89 12.93 -3.45
CA MET A 19 5.33 12.31 -2.20
C MET A 19 6.01 13.32 -1.24
N ILE A 20 6.23 14.56 -1.67
CA ILE A 20 7.14 15.49 -0.98
C ILE A 20 6.37 16.29 0.08
N LEU A 21 6.51 15.85 1.33
CA LEU A 21 6.40 16.74 2.50
C LEU A 21 7.79 17.31 2.85
N GLU A 22 8.82 16.45 2.88
CA GLU A 22 10.24 16.79 3.11
C GLU A 22 11.17 15.93 2.21
N ASN A 23 12.21 15.25 2.74
CA ASN A 23 13.15 14.41 1.97
C ASN A 23 12.84 12.91 2.12
N LEU A 24 12.89 12.15 1.03
CA LEU A 24 12.69 10.70 1.03
C LEU A 24 13.77 9.95 1.84
N SER A 25 14.97 10.53 2.01
CA SER A 25 16.01 9.94 2.86
C SER A 25 15.63 9.86 4.34
N ASP A 26 14.65 10.66 4.76
CA ASP A 26 14.29 10.80 6.16
C ASP A 26 13.17 9.81 6.56
N PHE A 27 12.72 8.99 5.62
CA PHE A 27 11.79 7.91 5.87
C PHE A 27 12.39 6.83 6.78
N ASN A 28 11.56 6.27 7.65
CA ASN A 28 11.90 5.04 8.35
C ASN A 28 12.02 3.90 7.32
N PRO A 29 13.12 3.13 7.29
CA PRO A 29 13.40 2.19 6.21
C PRO A 29 12.36 1.06 6.10
N ASP A 30 11.88 0.55 7.24
CA ASP A 30 10.91 -0.54 7.24
C ASP A 30 9.50 -0.03 6.94
N LEU A 31 9.07 1.07 7.54
CA LEU A 31 7.74 1.66 7.27
C LEU A 31 7.64 2.15 5.82
N SER A 32 8.70 2.74 5.28
CA SER A 32 8.72 3.16 3.88
C SER A 32 8.75 2.00 2.91
N TYR A 33 9.36 0.87 3.28
CA TYR A 33 9.22 -0.35 2.50
C TYR A 33 7.73 -0.69 2.31
N TRP A 34 6.94 -0.73 3.38
CA TRP A 34 5.51 -1.06 3.27
C TRP A 34 4.68 0.00 2.55
N PHE A 35 5.04 1.28 2.67
CA PHE A 35 4.47 2.35 1.85
C PHE A 35 4.71 2.14 0.35
N PHE A 36 5.95 1.89 -0.08
CA PHE A 36 6.27 1.65 -1.49
C PHE A 36 5.69 0.33 -2.00
N ASP A 37 5.57 -0.67 -1.14
CA ASP A 37 4.93 -1.94 -1.46
C ASP A 37 3.45 -1.74 -1.76
N ALA A 38 2.73 -1.05 -0.87
CA ALA A 38 1.33 -0.67 -1.06
C ALA A 38 1.11 0.15 -2.34
N MET A 39 1.99 1.14 -2.60
CA MET A 39 1.95 1.92 -3.83
C MET A 39 2.13 1.05 -5.09
N ALA A 40 3.07 0.12 -5.07
CA ALA A 40 3.34 -0.75 -6.22
C ALA A 40 2.17 -1.70 -6.48
N HIS A 41 1.55 -2.24 -5.42
CA HIS A 41 0.34 -3.04 -5.52
C HIS A 41 -0.85 -2.23 -6.06
N LEU A 42 -1.01 -0.98 -5.61
CA LEU A 42 -2.06 -0.09 -6.11
C LEU A 42 -1.84 0.28 -7.59
N ASP A 43 -0.62 0.70 -7.96
CA ASP A 43 -0.25 0.97 -9.35
C ASP A 43 -0.54 -0.22 -10.26
N TYR A 44 -0.12 -1.42 -9.84
CA TYR A 44 -0.34 -2.63 -10.60
C TYR A 44 -1.84 -2.96 -10.72
N THR A 45 -2.59 -2.82 -9.64
CA THR A 45 -4.06 -3.03 -9.63
C THR A 45 -4.77 -2.10 -10.60
N ILE A 46 -4.42 -0.81 -10.61
CA ILE A 46 -5.00 0.14 -11.57
C ILE A 46 -4.55 -0.21 -12.99
N SER A 47 -3.27 -0.57 -13.17
CA SER A 47 -2.68 -0.84 -14.48
C SER A 47 -3.25 -2.08 -15.18
N ILE A 48 -3.67 -3.11 -14.44
CA ILE A 48 -4.33 -4.30 -15.02
C ILE A 48 -5.77 -4.02 -15.49
N PHE A 49 -6.41 -2.97 -14.96
CA PHE A 49 -7.72 -2.51 -15.42
C PHE A 49 -7.59 -1.46 -16.55
N ALA A 50 -6.49 -0.72 -16.58
CA ALA A 50 -6.19 0.27 -17.60
C ALA A 50 -5.63 -0.35 -18.90
N TYR A 51 -4.80 -1.40 -18.79
CA TYR A 51 -4.06 -2.01 -19.89
C TYR A 51 -4.13 -3.54 -19.85
N ASN A 52 -3.79 -4.17 -20.97
CA ASN A 52 -3.67 -5.63 -21.04
C ASN A 52 -2.67 -6.17 -20.00
N ALA A 53 -2.99 -7.29 -19.35
CA ALA A 53 -2.15 -7.94 -18.34
C ALA A 53 -0.75 -8.33 -18.86
N ASP A 54 -0.64 -8.60 -20.16
CA ASP A 54 0.62 -8.94 -20.85
C ASP A 54 1.26 -7.74 -21.55
N SER A 55 0.77 -6.52 -21.27
CA SER A 55 1.50 -5.32 -21.66
C SER A 55 2.89 -5.30 -20.99
N PRO A 56 3.93 -4.76 -21.64
CA PRO A 56 5.26 -4.67 -21.05
C PRO A 56 5.25 -4.02 -19.66
N ARG A 57 4.41 -3.01 -19.45
CA ARG A 57 4.19 -2.36 -18.14
C ARG A 57 3.77 -3.39 -17.08
N ASN A 58 2.69 -4.11 -17.31
CA ASN A 58 2.15 -5.07 -16.34
C ASN A 58 3.06 -6.31 -16.17
N MET A 59 3.83 -6.69 -17.19
CA MET A 59 4.86 -7.73 -17.06
C MET A 59 6.01 -7.28 -16.15
N LEU A 60 6.54 -6.07 -16.36
CA LEU A 60 7.64 -5.53 -15.55
C LEU A 60 7.20 -5.29 -14.10
N SER A 61 6.00 -4.74 -13.87
CA SER A 61 5.45 -4.57 -12.52
C SER A 61 5.31 -5.91 -11.79
N ARG A 62 4.94 -7.00 -12.47
CA ARG A 62 4.90 -8.34 -11.88
C ARG A 62 6.28 -8.82 -11.42
N GLU A 63 7.31 -8.63 -12.22
CA GLU A 63 8.69 -9.02 -11.83
C GLU A 63 9.17 -8.20 -10.64
N TYR A 64 8.88 -6.89 -10.63
CA TYR A 64 9.17 -6.03 -9.49
C TYR A 64 8.44 -6.48 -8.20
N LEU A 65 7.13 -6.78 -8.29
CA LEU A 65 6.33 -7.21 -7.13
C LEU A 65 6.72 -8.60 -6.63
N LYS A 66 7.20 -9.51 -7.49
CA LYS A 66 7.81 -10.77 -7.05
C LYS A 66 9.02 -10.53 -6.17
N TYR A 67 9.95 -9.68 -6.64
CA TYR A 67 11.15 -9.33 -5.89
C TYR A 67 10.81 -8.66 -4.55
N ARG A 68 9.85 -7.73 -4.55
CA ARG A 68 9.38 -7.12 -3.29
C ARG A 68 8.84 -8.18 -2.34
N LYS A 69 7.96 -9.07 -2.80
CA LYS A 69 7.41 -10.15 -1.97
C LYS A 69 8.51 -10.96 -1.28
N ASP A 70 9.60 -11.28 -1.99
CA ASP A 70 10.72 -12.00 -1.38
C ASP A 70 11.40 -11.19 -0.27
N LEU A 71 11.67 -9.90 -0.50
CA LEU A 71 12.20 -8.99 0.53
C LEU A 71 11.27 -8.86 1.75
N SER A 72 9.95 -8.91 1.56
CA SER A 72 8.98 -8.77 2.67
C SER A 72 9.12 -9.87 3.71
N MET A 73 9.73 -11.01 3.35
CA MET A 73 9.97 -12.15 4.23
C MET A 73 11.27 -12.03 5.03
N GLU A 74 12.05 -10.95 4.85
CA GLU A 74 13.33 -10.77 5.51
C GLU A 74 13.21 -10.00 6.84
N LYS A 75 13.89 -10.51 7.88
CA LYS A 75 14.16 -9.80 9.14
C LYS A 75 12.90 -9.17 9.75
N ASN A 76 12.93 -7.87 10.01
CA ASN A 76 11.86 -7.10 10.64
C ASN A 76 10.64 -6.93 9.72
N LEU A 77 10.84 -6.95 8.40
CA LEU A 77 9.74 -6.75 7.45
C LEU A 77 8.70 -7.87 7.60
N ALA A 78 9.14 -9.11 7.83
CA ALA A 78 8.25 -10.26 8.02
C ALA A 78 7.26 -10.09 9.19
N ARG A 79 7.57 -9.19 10.14
CA ARG A 79 6.79 -8.95 11.35
C ARG A 79 5.78 -7.81 11.20
N PHE A 80 5.63 -7.23 10.01
CA PHE A 80 4.75 -6.08 9.81
C PHE A 80 3.27 -6.37 10.07
N ASN A 81 2.77 -7.56 9.69
CA ASN A 81 1.40 -7.96 10.02
C ASN A 81 1.18 -8.02 11.55
N GLU A 82 2.16 -8.53 12.28
CA GLU A 82 2.11 -8.56 13.75
C GLU A 82 2.12 -7.15 14.34
N PHE A 83 2.94 -6.26 13.76
CA PHE A 83 2.96 -4.84 14.12
C PHE A 83 1.61 -4.15 13.89
N MET A 84 0.98 -4.36 12.73
CA MET A 84 -0.34 -3.80 12.42
C MET A 84 -1.41 -4.28 13.40
N ASN A 85 -1.40 -5.57 13.75
CA ASN A 85 -2.31 -6.13 14.75
C ASN A 85 -2.03 -5.55 16.15
N TRP A 86 -0.77 -5.44 16.54
CA TRP A 86 -0.38 -4.85 17.81
C TRP A 86 -0.81 -3.37 17.91
N LEU A 87 -0.65 -2.60 16.82
CA LEU A 87 -1.16 -1.22 16.75
C LEU A 87 -2.67 -1.17 16.91
N ARG A 88 -3.42 -2.01 16.18
CA ARG A 88 -4.89 -2.05 16.30
C ARG A 88 -5.34 -2.27 17.75
N ASP A 89 -4.68 -3.19 18.44
CA ASP A 89 -5.10 -3.63 19.78
C ASP A 89 -4.61 -2.69 20.91
N ASN A 90 -3.48 -1.98 20.72
CA ASN A 90 -2.83 -1.20 21.79
C ASN A 90 -2.77 0.32 21.51
N HIS A 91 -2.80 0.71 20.23
CA HIS A 91 -2.66 2.09 19.74
C HIS A 91 -3.64 2.36 18.58
N PRO A 92 -4.97 2.19 18.80
CA PRO A 92 -5.96 2.26 17.71
C PRO A 92 -5.95 3.62 17.00
N ASP A 93 -5.65 4.71 17.72
CA ASP A 93 -5.51 6.05 17.14
C ASP A 93 -4.38 6.14 16.11
N LYS A 94 -3.32 5.34 16.29
CA LYS A 94 -2.20 5.25 15.35
C LYS A 94 -2.50 4.27 14.23
N TYR A 95 -3.20 3.17 14.51
CA TYR A 95 -3.67 2.22 13.49
C TYR A 95 -4.55 2.91 12.44
N GLU A 96 -5.46 3.78 12.89
CA GLU A 96 -6.37 4.54 12.02
C GLU A 96 -5.66 5.54 11.08
N ILE A 97 -4.37 5.85 11.32
CA ILE A 97 -3.58 6.70 10.42
C ILE A 97 -3.25 5.97 9.10
N PHE A 98 -3.18 4.64 9.10
CA PHE A 98 -2.92 3.88 7.89
C PHE A 98 -4.10 3.97 6.91
N PRO A 99 -3.87 3.94 5.59
CA PRO A 99 -4.92 3.78 4.59
C PRO A 99 -5.86 2.61 4.92
N LEU A 100 -7.16 2.79 4.73
CA LEU A 100 -8.17 1.81 5.13
C LEU A 100 -7.95 0.48 4.42
N PHE A 101 -7.56 0.50 3.14
CA PHE A 101 -7.30 -0.73 2.41
C PHE A 101 -6.09 -1.50 2.96
N LEU A 102 -5.09 -0.81 3.54
CA LEU A 102 -3.96 -1.47 4.21
C LEU A 102 -4.37 -2.04 5.56
N GLN A 103 -5.15 -1.30 6.33
CA GLN A 103 -5.74 -1.80 7.57
C GLN A 103 -6.42 -3.15 7.32
N LYS A 104 -7.28 -3.21 6.29
CA LYS A 104 -7.98 -4.43 5.88
C LYS A 104 -7.06 -5.55 5.40
N ILE A 105 -6.12 -5.26 4.49
CA ILE A 105 -5.19 -6.29 3.95
C ILE A 105 -4.36 -6.95 5.04
N HIS A 106 -4.02 -6.21 6.09
CA HIS A 106 -3.19 -6.69 7.19
C HIS A 106 -4.01 -7.17 8.41
N ASP A 107 -5.35 -7.07 8.36
CA ASP A 107 -6.23 -7.62 9.41
C ASP A 107 -6.51 -9.10 9.12
N PRO A 108 -6.19 -10.03 10.06
CA PRO A 108 -6.44 -11.46 9.87
C PRO A 108 -7.93 -11.84 9.83
N THR A 109 -8.83 -10.92 10.16
CA THR A 109 -10.29 -11.13 10.17
C THR A 109 -10.99 -10.56 8.94
N ASP A 110 -10.29 -9.78 8.10
CA ASP A 110 -10.81 -9.25 6.84
C ASP A 110 -10.38 -10.17 5.68
N GLU A 111 -11.17 -10.23 4.61
CA GLU A 111 -10.88 -11.06 3.43
C GLU A 111 -9.99 -10.33 2.40
N ALA A 112 -9.79 -9.02 2.59
CA ALA A 112 -8.98 -8.19 1.71
C ALA A 112 -7.53 -8.69 1.68
N SER A 113 -6.96 -8.77 0.49
CA SER A 113 -5.62 -9.33 0.32
C SER A 113 -4.99 -8.93 -1.01
N TYR A 114 -3.66 -9.06 -1.09
CA TYR A 114 -2.94 -9.06 -2.35
C TYR A 114 -3.07 -10.43 -3.04
N ARG A 115 -3.86 -10.53 -4.12
CA ARG A 115 -4.04 -11.78 -4.89
C ARG A 115 -3.44 -11.67 -6.28
N SER A 116 -2.42 -12.46 -6.57
CA SER A 116 -1.62 -12.29 -7.80
C SER A 116 -1.11 -10.84 -7.93
N PHE A 117 -0.71 -10.26 -6.80
CA PHE A 117 -0.27 -8.86 -6.64
C PHE A 117 -1.33 -7.76 -6.85
N ARG A 118 -2.59 -8.08 -7.16
CA ARG A 118 -3.65 -7.06 -7.20
C ARG A 118 -4.31 -6.93 -5.84
N ILE A 119 -4.78 -5.74 -5.50
CA ILE A 119 -5.63 -5.50 -4.33
C ILE A 119 -7.01 -6.10 -4.65
N VAL A 120 -7.44 -7.04 -3.81
CA VAL A 120 -8.78 -7.63 -3.83
C VAL A 120 -9.43 -7.34 -2.49
N LEU A 121 -10.52 -6.58 -2.49
CA LEU A 121 -11.25 -6.20 -1.27
C LEU A 121 -12.24 -7.27 -0.82
N ASP A 122 -12.97 -7.87 -1.77
CA ASP A 122 -13.87 -9.00 -1.55
C ASP A 122 -13.51 -10.07 -2.59
N PRO A 123 -13.06 -11.27 -2.17
CA PRO A 123 -12.70 -12.33 -3.09
C PRO A 123 -13.87 -13.00 -3.80
N ASN A 124 -15.09 -12.81 -3.29
CA ASN A 124 -16.31 -13.32 -3.90
C ASN A 124 -16.85 -12.36 -4.97
N ASP A 125 -16.42 -11.10 -4.96
CA ASP A 125 -16.74 -10.16 -6.02
C ASP A 125 -15.95 -10.49 -7.29
N LYS A 126 -16.69 -10.70 -8.39
CA LYS A 126 -16.14 -10.99 -9.71
C LYS A 126 -15.94 -9.72 -10.54
N LYS A 127 -16.45 -8.58 -10.07
CA LYS A 127 -16.31 -7.30 -10.75
C LYS A 127 -14.94 -6.68 -10.45
N PRO A 128 -14.37 -5.95 -11.40
CA PRO A 128 -13.26 -5.06 -11.10
C PRO A 128 -13.64 -4.06 -10.02
N THR A 129 -12.67 -3.67 -9.18
CA THR A 129 -12.83 -2.56 -8.24
C THR A 129 -13.26 -1.30 -8.99
N ALA A 130 -14.27 -0.59 -8.49
CA ALA A 130 -14.73 0.65 -9.10
C ALA A 130 -13.60 1.69 -9.15
N SER A 131 -13.56 2.49 -10.22
CA SER A 131 -12.55 3.53 -10.42
C SER A 131 -12.53 4.56 -9.29
N ASP A 132 -13.72 4.96 -8.79
CA ASP A 132 -13.86 5.88 -7.65
C ASP A 132 -13.26 5.31 -6.36
N VAL A 133 -13.41 3.99 -6.13
CA VAL A 133 -12.80 3.32 -4.97
C VAL A 133 -11.28 3.32 -5.07
N LEU A 134 -10.73 3.05 -6.26
CA LEU A 134 -9.28 3.13 -6.48
C LEU A 134 -8.77 4.56 -6.30
N ARG A 135 -9.54 5.58 -6.73
CA ARG A 135 -9.19 6.98 -6.50
C ARG A 135 -9.14 7.32 -5.01
N ILE A 136 -10.07 6.81 -4.22
CA ILE A 136 -10.04 6.94 -2.75
C ILE A 136 -8.77 6.29 -2.17
N MET A 137 -8.41 5.08 -2.60
CA MET A 137 -7.15 4.44 -2.16
C MET A 137 -5.91 5.28 -2.50
N VAL A 138 -5.91 5.91 -3.68
CA VAL A 138 -4.86 6.87 -4.06
C VAL A 138 -4.87 8.09 -3.13
N ASP A 139 -6.02 8.62 -2.75
CA ASP A 139 -6.07 9.74 -1.80
C ASP A 139 -5.58 9.33 -0.40
N GLU A 140 -5.95 8.15 0.08
CA GLU A 140 -5.54 7.63 1.39
C GLU A 140 -4.03 7.40 1.49
N ILE A 141 -3.41 6.76 0.48
CA ILE A 141 -1.96 6.47 0.52
C ILE A 141 -1.10 7.74 0.46
N PHE A 142 -1.64 8.84 -0.09
CA PHE A 142 -0.99 10.14 -0.13
C PHE A 142 -1.53 11.12 0.94
N ASP A 143 -2.27 10.62 1.93
CA ASP A 143 -2.73 11.46 3.04
C ASP A 143 -1.53 12.01 3.83
N LYS A 144 -1.60 13.29 4.21
CA LYS A 144 -0.47 13.97 4.87
C LYS A 144 -0.16 13.41 6.24
N LYS A 145 -1.16 12.95 7.00
CA LYS A 145 -0.93 12.37 8.33
C LYS A 145 -0.26 11.01 8.18
N TYR A 146 -0.69 10.21 7.21
CA TYR A 146 -0.04 8.94 6.92
C TYR A 146 1.40 9.12 6.45
N LEU A 147 1.64 9.99 5.46
CA LEU A 147 2.99 10.28 4.98
C LEU A 147 3.89 10.82 6.10
N ALA A 148 3.40 11.72 6.96
CA ALA A 148 4.17 12.20 8.11
C ALA A 148 4.51 11.08 9.12
N SER A 149 3.64 10.07 9.25
CA SER A 149 3.84 8.96 10.18
C SER A 149 4.96 8.00 9.78
N ILE A 150 5.36 7.95 8.50
CA ILE A 150 6.41 7.02 8.05
C ILE A 150 7.81 7.64 8.11
N TYR A 151 7.95 8.91 8.51
CA TYR A 151 9.25 9.56 8.73
C TYR A 151 9.93 9.06 10.01
N ASN A 152 11.26 9.09 10.01
CA ASN A 152 12.06 8.92 11.22
C ASN A 152 11.72 10.00 12.25
N GLY A 153 11.77 9.63 13.53
CA GLY A 153 11.44 10.54 14.64
C GLY A 153 9.94 10.77 14.86
N SER A 154 9.07 10.25 13.99
CA SER A 154 7.62 10.25 14.24
C SER A 154 7.24 9.34 15.42
N ASP A 155 6.06 9.57 16.00
CA ASP A 155 5.50 8.69 17.02
C ASP A 155 5.36 7.25 16.50
N MET A 156 4.96 7.10 15.24
CA MET A 156 4.74 5.79 14.60
C MET A 156 6.06 5.03 14.43
N ALA A 157 7.13 5.69 13.97
CA ALA A 157 8.46 5.08 13.90
C ALA A 157 8.96 4.65 15.29
N SER A 158 8.66 5.44 16.33
CA SER A 158 8.99 5.11 17.71
C SER A 158 8.24 3.86 18.21
N LEU A 159 6.94 3.75 17.90
CA LEU A 159 6.12 2.59 18.21
C LEU A 159 6.59 1.34 17.45
N TYR A 160 6.94 1.48 16.17
CA TYR A 160 7.49 0.39 15.37
C TYR A 160 8.79 -0.14 15.98
N ASN A 161 9.74 0.75 16.31
CA ASN A 161 10.99 0.36 16.95
C ASN A 161 10.75 -0.29 18.32
N GLN A 162 9.78 0.20 19.09
CA GLN A 162 9.39 -0.40 20.36
C GLN A 162 8.88 -1.83 20.17
N PHE A 163 8.03 -2.06 19.17
CA PHE A 163 7.48 -3.37 18.85
C PHE A 163 8.57 -4.36 18.44
N ILE A 164 9.44 -3.95 17.49
CA ILE A 164 10.51 -4.80 16.98
C ILE A 164 11.51 -5.17 18.09
N ASN A 165 11.89 -4.22 18.95
CA ASN A 165 12.87 -4.47 20.02
C ASN A 165 12.32 -5.27 21.22
N LYS A 166 11.00 -5.39 21.37
CA LYS A 166 10.37 -6.12 22.48
C LYS A 166 10.17 -7.61 22.21
N SER A 167 10.33 -8.06 20.97
CA SER A 167 10.11 -9.48 20.58
C SER A 167 11.38 -10.08 20.02
#